data_AF-A0A355AF81-F1
#
_entry.id   AF-A0A355AF81-F1
#
_cell.length_a   1.000
_cell.length_b   1.000
_cell.length_c   1.000
_cell.angle_alpha   90.00
_cell.angle_beta   90.00
_cell.angle_gamma   90.00
#
_symmetry.space_group_name_H-M   'P 1'
#
loop_
_entity.id
_entity.type
_entity.pdbx_description
1 polymer ?
#
loop_
_entity_poly.entity_id
_entity_poly.type
_entity_poly.pdbx_seq_one_letter_code
_entity_poly.pdbx_strand_id
1 'polypeptide(L)'
;MKKQVILYEKKLPGISIHINANITKGGGLQIEGIDTGENVENIWGSWDYEYYINTDKKNKNNLIKQLIKQGFKINNDMELLIHLQQYYACNEAYTEIHSLLTKENIEFQTFTWA
;
A
#
# COMPACT_ATOMS: atom_id res chain seq x y z
N MET A 1 -13.90 -13.76 -0.82
CA MET A 1 -13.63 -12.42 -0.25
C MET A 1 -12.27 -11.94 -0.74
N LYS A 2 -12.19 -10.71 -1.27
CA LYS A 2 -10.92 -10.04 -1.57
C LYS A 2 -10.26 -9.71 -0.22
N LYS A 3 -9.02 -10.18 0.03
CA LYS A 3 -8.27 -9.85 1.25
C LYS A 3 -7.70 -8.45 1.08
N GLN A 4 -8.38 -7.43 1.63
CA GLN A 4 -7.97 -6.03 1.51
C GLN A 4 -8.36 -5.22 2.75
N VAL A 5 -7.65 -4.12 2.98
CA VAL A 5 -7.93 -3.11 3.99
C VAL A 5 -7.70 -1.72 3.40
N ILE A 6 -8.47 -0.73 3.85
CA ILE A 6 -8.21 0.68 3.54
C ILE A 6 -7.12 1.16 4.50
N LEU A 7 -6.07 1.75 3.95
CA LEU A 7 -5.01 2.41 4.72
C LEU A 7 -5.38 3.88 4.92
N TYR A 8 -5.83 4.55 3.87
CA TYR A 8 -6.18 5.95 3.94
C TYR A 8 -7.31 6.30 2.98
N GLU A 9 -8.21 7.16 3.43
CA GLU A 9 -9.24 7.75 2.58
C GLU A 9 -9.48 9.19 3.01
N LYS A 10 -9.44 10.11 2.05
CA LYS A 10 -9.73 11.51 2.29
C LYS A 10 -10.46 12.10 1.10
N LYS A 11 -11.54 12.84 1.39
CA LYS A 11 -12.29 13.59 0.39
C LYS A 11 -12.30 15.07 0.78
N LEU A 12 -11.80 15.92 -0.10
CA LEU A 12 -11.80 17.37 0.01
C LEU A 12 -12.41 17.99 -1.26
N PRO A 13 -12.80 19.27 -1.25
CA PRO A 13 -13.09 19.97 -2.50
C PRO A 13 -11.91 19.90 -3.47
N GLY A 14 -12.15 19.42 -4.69
CA GLY A 14 -11.14 19.32 -5.75
C GLY A 14 -10.17 18.15 -5.66
N ILE A 15 -10.17 17.33 -4.61
CA ILE A 15 -9.34 16.12 -4.52
C ILE A 15 -9.95 15.02 -3.65
N SER A 16 -9.87 13.78 -4.13
CA SER A 16 -10.20 12.56 -3.40
C SER A 16 -9.01 11.61 -3.45
N ILE A 17 -8.57 11.14 -2.29
CA ILE A 17 -7.42 10.25 -2.11
C ILE A 17 -7.94 8.93 -1.53
N HIS A 18 -7.55 7.81 -2.13
CA HIS A 18 -7.85 6.48 -1.61
C HIS A 18 -6.61 5.62 -1.70
N ILE A 19 -6.19 5.01 -0.59
CA ILE A 19 -5.04 4.10 -0.52
C ILE A 19 -5.46 2.82 0.20
N ASN A 20 -5.21 1.67 -0.42
CA ASN A 20 -5.55 0.37 0.13
C ASN A 20 -4.41 -0.64 -0.01
N ALA A 21 -4.38 -1.58 0.91
CA ALA A 21 -3.51 -2.75 0.86
C ALA A 21 -4.33 -3.98 0.56
N ASN A 22 -3.84 -4.86 -0.32
CA ASN A 22 -4.51 -6.11 -0.65
C ASN A 22 -3.52 -7.26 -0.88
N ILE A 23 -4.01 -8.49 -0.74
CA ILE A 23 -3.28 -9.68 -1.19
C ILE A 23 -3.75 -10.05 -2.59
N THR A 24 -2.80 -10.06 -3.52
CA THR A 24 -3.06 -10.35 -4.93
C THR A 24 -3.46 -11.81 -5.13
N LYS A 25 -4.02 -12.15 -6.29
CA LYS A 25 -4.34 -13.55 -6.65
C LYS A 25 -3.10 -14.46 -6.60
N GLY A 26 -1.91 -13.91 -6.86
CA GLY A 26 -0.63 -14.62 -6.75
C GLY A 26 -0.13 -14.84 -5.31
N GLY A 27 -0.81 -14.25 -4.32
CA GLY A 27 -0.44 -14.33 -2.90
C GLY A 27 0.62 -13.31 -2.46
N GLY A 28 0.91 -12.32 -3.30
CA GLY A 28 1.76 -11.18 -3.01
C GLY A 28 1.01 -10.05 -2.30
N LEU A 29 1.73 -9.05 -1.78
CA LEU A 29 1.15 -7.83 -1.22
C LEU A 29 1.19 -6.72 -2.25
N GLN A 30 0.06 -6.06 -2.44
CA GLN A 30 -0.09 -4.86 -3.24
C GLN A 30 -0.57 -3.71 -2.36
N ILE A 31 0.09 -2.56 -2.50
CA ILE A 31 -0.43 -1.26 -2.05
C ILE A 31 -0.84 -0.52 -3.31
N GLU A 32 -2.08 -0.09 -3.40
CA GLU A 32 -2.58 0.69 -4.52
C GLU A 32 -3.20 1.96 -3.97
N GLY A 33 -3.02 3.07 -4.68
CA GLY A 33 -3.65 4.33 -4.36
C GLY A 33 -4.03 5.10 -5.61
N ILE A 34 -5.08 5.89 -5.46
CA ILE A 34 -5.60 6.75 -6.50
C ILE A 34 -5.97 8.10 -5.90
N ASP A 35 -5.44 9.14 -6.51
CA ASP A 35 -5.80 10.52 -6.26
C ASP A 35 -6.62 10.99 -7.46
N THR A 36 -7.80 11.55 -7.23
CA THR A 36 -8.67 12.05 -8.32
C THR A 36 -9.20 13.44 -8.01
N GLY A 37 -9.45 14.25 -9.05
CA GLY A 37 -10.12 15.54 -8.94
C GLY A 37 -9.41 16.66 -9.70
N GLU A 38 -10.05 17.83 -9.73
CA GLU A 38 -9.56 19.01 -10.46
C GLU A 38 -8.16 19.44 -9.99
N ASN A 39 -7.85 19.30 -8.70
CA ASN A 39 -6.51 19.62 -8.22
C ASN A 39 -5.46 18.63 -8.75
N VAL A 40 -5.83 17.38 -9.01
CA VAL A 40 -4.95 16.37 -9.63
C VAL A 40 -4.68 16.75 -11.09
N GLU A 41 -5.72 17.13 -11.83
CA GLU A 41 -5.59 17.59 -13.23
C GLU A 41 -4.70 18.82 -13.34
N ASN A 42 -4.88 19.79 -12.44
CA ASN A 42 -4.06 21.00 -12.41
C ASN A 42 -2.58 20.74 -12.10
N ILE A 43 -2.25 19.68 -11.34
CA ILE A 43 -0.88 19.36 -10.95
C ILE A 43 -0.22 18.41 -11.96
N TRP A 44 -0.94 17.38 -12.39
CA TRP A 44 -0.40 16.25 -13.14
C TRP A 44 -0.83 16.23 -14.61
N GLY A 45 -1.79 17.07 -15.01
CA GLY A 45 -2.35 17.09 -16.37
C GLY A 45 -3.39 16.01 -16.63
N SER A 46 -3.79 15.25 -15.61
CA SER A 46 -4.84 14.23 -15.67
C SER A 46 -5.74 14.26 -14.44
N TRP A 47 -7.00 13.92 -14.65
CA TRP A 47 -8.02 13.90 -13.61
C TRP A 47 -7.73 12.89 -12.49
N ASP A 48 -6.94 11.88 -12.80
CA ASP A 48 -6.55 10.81 -11.91
C ASP A 48 -5.04 10.55 -11.94
N TYR A 49 -4.52 10.22 -10.77
CA TYR A 49 -3.15 9.81 -10.54
C TYR A 49 -3.16 8.49 -9.77
N GLU A 50 -2.70 7.42 -10.41
CA GLU A 50 -2.64 6.09 -9.84
C GLU A 50 -1.21 5.72 -9.46
N TYR A 51 -1.05 5.01 -8.36
CA TYR A 51 0.25 4.51 -7.91
C TYR A 51 0.10 3.16 -7.23
N TYR A 52 1.07 2.27 -7.45
CA TYR A 52 1.11 0.99 -6.74
C TYR A 52 2.51 0.49 -6.42
N ILE A 53 2.59 -0.26 -5.31
CA ILE A 53 3.71 -1.10 -4.91
C ILE A 53 3.23 -2.55 -5.03
N ASN A 54 4.03 -3.42 -5.62
CA ASN A 54 3.71 -4.85 -5.70
C ASN A 54 4.89 -5.72 -5.29
N THR A 55 4.63 -6.68 -4.42
CA THR A 55 5.56 -7.74 -4.02
C THR A 55 5.00 -9.09 -4.48
N ASP A 56 5.88 -10.04 -4.79
CA ASP A 56 5.44 -11.42 -5.00
C ASP A 56 5.14 -12.12 -3.66
N LYS A 57 4.65 -13.37 -3.74
CA LYS A 57 4.36 -14.17 -2.55
C LYS A 57 5.59 -14.43 -1.67
N LYS A 58 6.77 -14.61 -2.28
CA LYS A 58 8.02 -14.90 -1.57
C LYS A 58 8.45 -13.68 -0.75
N ASN A 59 8.45 -12.51 -1.36
CA ASN A 59 8.84 -11.24 -0.76
C ASN A 59 7.85 -10.79 0.31
N LYS A 60 6.53 -10.93 0.08
CA LYS A 60 5.54 -10.74 1.16
C LYS A 60 5.76 -11.69 2.34
N ASN A 61 6.03 -12.98 2.08
CA ASN A 61 6.32 -13.92 3.17
C ASN A 61 7.61 -13.57 3.91
N ASN A 62 8.62 -13.03 3.22
CA ASN A 62 9.84 -12.54 3.85
C ASN A 62 9.54 -11.32 4.74
N LEU A 63 8.71 -10.38 4.29
CA LEU A 63 8.26 -9.25 5.11
C LEU A 63 7.60 -9.74 6.41
N ILE A 64 6.66 -10.70 6.32
CA ILE A 64 6.03 -11.30 7.50
C ILE A 64 7.09 -11.86 8.45
N LYS A 65 8.09 -12.60 7.95
CA LYS A 65 9.17 -13.13 8.78
C LYS A 65 9.98 -12.03 9.46
N GLN A 66 10.27 -10.93 8.78
CA GLN A 66 11.01 -9.82 9.40
C GLN A 66 10.19 -9.15 10.50
N LEU A 67 8.90 -8.90 10.25
CA LEU A 67 8.02 -8.33 11.27
C LEU A 67 7.88 -9.25 12.49
N ILE A 68 7.80 -10.58 12.30
CA ILE A 68 7.80 -11.54 13.41
C ILE A 68 9.10 -11.45 14.22
N LYS A 69 10.27 -11.35 13.56
CA LYS A 69 11.56 -11.18 14.26
C LYS A 69 11.64 -9.88 15.05
N GLN A 70 10.91 -8.85 14.63
CA GLN A 70 10.76 -7.58 15.35
C GLN A 70 9.76 -7.68 16.53
N GLY A 71 9.15 -8.84 16.75
CA GLY A 71 8.24 -9.10 17.87
C GLY A 71 6.76 -8.91 17.53
N PHE A 72 6.41 -8.64 16.27
CA PHE A 72 5.01 -8.52 15.86
C PHE A 72 4.35 -9.91 15.70
N LYS A 73 3.12 -10.03 16.16
CA LYS A 73 2.32 -11.26 16.02
C LYS A 73 1.57 -11.25 14.69
N ILE A 74 2.19 -11.81 13.64
CA ILE A 74 1.61 -11.92 12.29
C ILE A 74 1.73 -13.37 11.81
N ASN A 75 0.61 -14.08 11.73
CA ASN A 75 0.53 -15.50 11.42
C ASN A 75 -0.08 -15.76 10.03
N ASN A 76 -0.77 -14.77 9.45
CA ASN A 76 -1.44 -14.91 8.17
C ASN A 76 -1.54 -13.58 7.42
N ASP A 77 -1.94 -13.68 6.16
CA ASP A 77 -2.16 -12.55 5.25
C ASP A 77 -3.07 -11.44 5.83
N MET A 78 -4.15 -11.81 6.53
CA MET A 78 -5.07 -10.79 7.09
C MET A 78 -4.44 -10.06 8.27
N GLU A 79 -3.65 -10.75 9.09
CA GLU A 79 -2.92 -10.12 10.19
C GLU A 79 -1.82 -9.19 9.67
N LEU A 80 -1.19 -9.50 8.52
CA LEU A 80 -0.29 -8.56 7.84
C LEU A 80 -1.06 -7.29 7.41
N LEU A 81 -2.22 -7.44 6.78
CA LEU A 81 -3.03 -6.30 6.35
C LEU A 81 -3.49 -5.44 7.55
N ILE A 82 -3.94 -6.07 8.64
CA ILE A 82 -4.31 -5.38 9.87
C ILE A 82 -3.11 -4.64 10.46
N HIS A 83 -1.93 -5.26 10.48
CA HIS A 83 -0.70 -4.59 10.91
C HIS A 83 -0.42 -3.34 10.06
N LEU A 84 -0.51 -3.44 8.73
CA LEU A 84 -0.31 -2.27 7.86
C LEU A 84 -1.33 -1.17 8.15
N GLN A 85 -2.61 -1.54 8.32
CA GLN A 85 -3.66 -0.59 8.69
C GLN A 85 -3.42 0.08 10.05
N GLN A 86 -2.86 -0.64 11.03
CA GLN A 86 -2.59 -0.07 12.36
C GLN A 86 -1.44 0.92 12.37
N TYR A 87 -0.39 0.68 11.59
CA TYR A 87 0.86 1.45 11.66
C TYR A 87 1.05 2.44 10.52
N TYR A 88 0.33 2.29 9.40
CA TYR A 88 0.51 3.07 8.18
C TYR A 88 -0.82 3.66 7.65
N ALA A 89 -1.81 3.88 8.52
CA ALA A 89 -3.08 4.50 8.14
C ALA A 89 -2.99 6.03 8.02
N CYS A 90 -2.15 6.50 7.08
CA CYS A 90 -1.85 7.91 6.84
C CYS A 90 -1.84 8.25 5.34
N ASN A 91 -1.82 9.54 5.02
CA ASN A 91 -1.73 10.02 3.64
C ASN A 91 -0.42 9.59 2.96
N GLU A 92 0.62 9.37 3.76
CA GLU A 92 1.95 8.97 3.34
C GLU A 92 2.13 7.44 3.26
N ALA A 93 1.05 6.66 3.40
CA ALA A 93 1.10 5.19 3.49
C ALA A 93 1.92 4.53 2.38
N TYR A 94 1.79 4.99 1.13
CA TYR A 94 2.60 4.51 0.01
C TYR A 94 4.10 4.69 0.27
N THR A 95 4.51 5.91 0.64
CA THR A 95 5.91 6.28 0.88
C THR A 95 6.50 5.57 2.10
N GLU A 96 5.72 5.46 3.17
CA GLU A 96 6.17 4.79 4.39
C GLU A 96 6.30 3.28 4.19
N ILE A 97 5.37 2.63 3.47
CA ILE A 97 5.47 1.20 3.16
C ILE A 97 6.59 0.93 2.16
N HIS A 98 6.80 1.80 1.17
CA HIS A 98 7.98 1.73 0.31
C HIS A 98 9.28 1.75 1.14
N SER A 99 9.36 2.65 2.12
CA SER A 99 10.51 2.78 3.01
C SER A 99 10.69 1.55 3.90
N LEU A 100 9.59 0.98 4.43
CA LEU A 100 9.60 -0.29 5.15
C LEU A 100 10.19 -1.41 4.30
N LEU A 101 9.67 -1.62 3.09
CA LEU A 101 10.12 -2.70 2.21
C LEU A 101 11.60 -2.55 1.86
N THR A 102 12.03 -1.32 1.58
CA THR A 102 13.44 -1.00 1.29
C THR A 102 14.33 -1.31 2.50
N LYS A 103 13.94 -0.86 3.69
CA LYS A 103 14.69 -1.08 4.94
C LYS A 103 14.82 -2.56 5.27
N GLU A 104 13.77 -3.35 5.05
CA GLU A 104 13.74 -4.79 5.31
C GLU A 104 14.35 -5.62 4.18
N ASN A 105 14.91 -4.96 3.16
CA ASN A 105 15.51 -5.56 1.96
C ASN A 105 14.55 -6.55 1.26
N ILE A 106 13.29 -6.13 1.12
CA ILE A 106 12.24 -6.85 0.42
C ILE A 106 12.17 -6.30 -1.00
N GLU A 107 12.27 -7.16 -2.01
CA GLU A 107 12.12 -6.72 -3.40
C GLU A 107 10.65 -6.44 -3.72
N PHE A 108 10.41 -5.34 -4.45
CA PHE A 108 9.10 -4.91 -4.92
C PHE A 108 9.22 -4.18 -6.27
N GLN A 109 8.09 -4.02 -6.95
CA GLN A 109 7.93 -3.19 -8.13
C GLN A 109 7.06 -1.99 -7.79
N THR A 110 7.32 -0.86 -8.45
CA THR A 110 6.49 0.34 -8.37
C THR A 110 5.97 0.71 -9.74
N PHE A 111 4.88 1.45 -9.76
CA PHE A 111 4.32 2.07 -10.96
C PHE A 111 3.52 3.30 -10.57
N THR A 112 3.48 4.25 -11.48
CA THR A 112 2.67 5.46 -11.39
C THR A 112 2.07 5.75 -12.75
N TRP A 113 0.85 6.27 -12.79
CA TRP A 113 0.21 6.76 -14.02
C TRP A 113 -0.52 8.07 -13.75
N ALA A 114 -0.30 9.02 -14.66
CA ALA A 114 -0.96 10.31 -14.80
C ALA A 114 -1.18 10.52 -16.29
#